data_AF-A0AAW4KYB7-F1
#
_entry.id   AF-A0AAW4KYB7-F1
#
_cell.length_a   1.000
_cell.length_b   1.000
_cell.length_c   1.000
_cell.angle_alpha   90.00
_cell.angle_beta   90.00
_cell.angle_gamma   90.00
#
_symmetry.space_group_name_H-M   'P 1'
#
loop_
_entity.id
_entity.type
_entity.pdbx_description
1 polymer ?
#
loop_
_entity_poly.entity_id
_entity_poly.type
_entity_poly.pdbx_seq_one_letter_code
_entity_poly.pdbx_strand_id
1 'polypeptide(L)'
;MLAIATATFTLSQPQQAAAIPDNISIDPIEGLYQKVNFNHAAHIKAVFDCAVCHHHTTGTLVNDPNCIRCHKTSNPTKTVACRNCHKKDPFSVEAMKEREANPNRYHNDTPGLKGAYHQSCLGCHKKMNGPTGCQDCHKRKAEGDAMFNAGEFAPKKPAGKGHGGH
;
A
#
# COMPACT_ATOMS: atom_id res chain seq x y z
N MET A 1 3.51 45.70 -51.21
CA MET A 1 3.20 44.26 -51.09
C MET A 1 3.39 43.88 -49.63
N LEU A 2 2.29 43.79 -48.86
CA LEU A 2 2.32 43.54 -47.42
C LEU A 2 2.11 42.04 -47.18
N ALA A 3 3.14 41.34 -46.73
CA ALA A 3 3.06 39.91 -46.43
C ALA A 3 2.42 39.70 -45.05
N ILE A 4 1.22 39.10 -45.03
CA ILE A 4 0.52 38.74 -43.80
C ILE A 4 1.08 37.40 -43.33
N ALA A 5 1.88 37.40 -42.27
CA ALA A 5 2.38 36.20 -41.63
C ALA A 5 1.25 35.54 -40.83
N THR A 6 0.69 34.45 -41.33
CA THR A 6 -0.29 33.63 -40.60
C THR A 6 0.43 32.82 -39.53
N ALA A 7 0.31 33.21 -38.26
CA ALA A 7 0.76 32.43 -37.13
C ALA A 7 -0.15 31.21 -36.95
N THR A 8 0.39 30.03 -37.22
CA THR A 8 -0.29 28.75 -36.96
C THR A 8 -0.23 28.44 -35.46
N PHE A 9 -1.35 28.64 -34.77
CA PHE A 9 -1.52 28.15 -33.40
C PHE A 9 -1.67 26.62 -33.44
N THR A 10 -0.64 25.91 -33.02
CA THR A 10 -0.75 24.48 -32.73
C THR A 10 -1.56 24.33 -31.44
N LEU A 11 -2.79 23.84 -31.56
CA LEU A 11 -3.58 23.40 -30.41
C LEU A 11 -2.81 22.29 -29.69
N SER A 12 -2.21 22.61 -28.55
CA SER A 12 -1.68 21.60 -27.63
C SER A 12 -2.84 20.73 -27.17
N GLN A 13 -2.82 19.46 -27.56
CA GLN A 13 -3.81 18.49 -27.08
C GLN A 13 -3.78 18.43 -25.55
N PRO A 14 -4.94 18.28 -24.88
CA PRO A 14 -4.96 18.04 -23.45
C PRO A 14 -4.17 16.77 -23.18
N GLN A 15 -3.14 16.89 -22.33
CA GLN A 15 -2.40 15.76 -21.80
C GLN A 15 -3.41 14.72 -21.31
N GLN A 16 -3.52 13.57 -21.99
CA GLN A 16 -4.37 12.47 -21.52
C GLN A 16 -3.96 12.20 -20.08
N ALA A 17 -4.89 12.41 -19.13
CA ALA A 17 -4.73 11.86 -17.80
C ALA A 17 -4.52 10.36 -18.00
N ALA A 18 -3.34 9.85 -17.65
CA ALA A 18 -3.08 8.42 -17.74
C ALA A 18 -4.23 7.70 -17.02
N ALA A 19 -4.90 6.80 -17.74
CA ALA A 19 -6.08 6.12 -17.20
C ALA A 19 -5.70 5.44 -15.88
N ILE A 20 -6.45 5.76 -14.83
CA ILE A 20 -6.29 5.15 -13.51
C ILE A 20 -6.70 3.67 -13.65
N PRO A 21 -5.82 2.71 -13.34
CA PRO A 21 -6.13 1.30 -13.54
C PRO A 21 -7.24 0.83 -12.60
N ASP A 22 -8.16 0.02 -13.13
CA ASP A 22 -9.23 -0.56 -12.33
C ASP A 22 -8.73 -1.67 -11.40
N ASN A 23 -7.71 -2.42 -11.82
CA ASN A 23 -7.13 -3.52 -11.07
C ASN A 23 -5.60 -3.38 -11.01
N ILE A 24 -5.03 -3.68 -9.84
CA ILE A 24 -3.60 -3.57 -9.56
C ILE A 24 -3.11 -4.88 -8.96
N SER A 25 -1.97 -5.38 -9.45
CA SER A 25 -1.24 -6.48 -8.83
C SER A 25 -0.32 -5.94 -7.75
N ILE A 26 -0.43 -6.45 -6.52
CA ILE A 26 0.53 -6.19 -5.45
C ILE A 26 1.32 -7.47 -5.19
N ASP A 27 2.50 -7.52 -5.79
CA ASP A 27 3.46 -8.64 -5.79
C ASP A 27 4.87 -8.37 -5.19
N PRO A 28 5.28 -7.16 -4.74
CA PRO A 28 6.67 -6.94 -4.30
C PRO A 28 7.13 -7.81 -3.11
N ILE A 29 6.19 -8.36 -2.34
CA ILE A 29 6.42 -9.13 -1.11
C ILE A 29 5.83 -10.54 -1.17
N GLU A 30 5.69 -11.10 -2.37
CA GLU A 30 5.37 -12.51 -2.52
C GLU A 30 6.37 -13.41 -1.78
N GLY A 31 5.87 -14.57 -1.35
CA GLY A 31 6.61 -15.57 -0.59
C GLY A 31 5.64 -16.66 -0.16
N LEU A 32 5.27 -16.69 1.12
CA LEU A 32 4.31 -17.64 1.71
C LEU A 32 2.86 -17.49 1.20
N TYR A 33 2.56 -16.35 0.58
CA TYR A 33 1.26 -16.03 -0.02
C TYR A 33 1.47 -15.56 -1.46
N GLN A 34 0.43 -15.72 -2.27
CA GLN A 34 0.34 -15.19 -3.63
C GLN A 34 0.19 -13.67 -3.61
N LYS A 35 0.35 -13.03 -4.78
CA LYS A 35 0.02 -11.60 -4.96
C LYS A 35 -1.41 -11.27 -4.55
N VAL A 36 -1.63 -10.01 -4.17
CA VAL A 36 -2.98 -9.46 -3.99
C VAL A 36 -3.44 -8.89 -5.33
N ASN A 37 -4.60 -9.33 -5.81
CA ASN A 37 -5.30 -8.69 -6.92
C ASN A 37 -6.21 -7.61 -6.34
N PHE A 38 -5.77 -6.36 -6.38
CA PHE A 38 -6.46 -5.23 -5.78
C PHE A 38 -7.42 -4.58 -6.78
N ASN A 39 -8.71 -4.59 -6.47
CA ASN A 39 -9.73 -3.90 -7.26
C ASN A 39 -9.75 -2.40 -6.91
N HIS A 40 -8.85 -1.64 -7.52
CA HIS A 40 -8.65 -0.22 -7.30
C HIS A 40 -9.93 0.58 -7.59
N ALA A 41 -10.63 0.29 -8.70
CA ALA A 41 -11.88 0.97 -9.06
C ALA A 41 -12.99 0.81 -8.02
N ALA A 42 -13.14 -0.37 -7.42
CA ALA A 42 -14.12 -0.59 -6.37
C ALA A 42 -13.79 0.20 -5.09
N HIS A 43 -12.51 0.25 -4.71
CA HIS A 43 -12.09 0.96 -3.50
C HIS A 43 -12.26 2.48 -3.63
N ILE A 44 -11.90 3.07 -4.79
CA ILE A 44 -12.11 4.51 -5.00
C ILE A 44 -13.60 4.90 -4.99
N LYS A 45 -14.49 4.02 -5.47
CA LYS A 45 -15.95 4.21 -5.43
C LYS A 45 -16.52 4.11 -4.02
N ALA A 46 -15.82 3.48 -3.08
CA ALA A 46 -16.27 3.36 -1.69
C ALA A 46 -15.73 4.51 -0.81
N VAL A 47 -14.50 4.96 -1.08
CA VAL A 47 -13.76 5.88 -0.20
C VAL A 47 -13.76 7.33 -0.71
N PHE A 48 -13.81 7.54 -2.04
CA PHE A 48 -13.77 8.85 -2.70
C PHE A 48 -12.62 9.79 -2.30
N ASP A 49 -11.58 9.27 -1.64
CA ASP A 49 -10.38 10.01 -1.27
C ASP A 49 -9.13 9.18 -1.55
N CYS A 50 -8.30 9.68 -2.47
CA CYS A 50 -7.04 9.04 -2.85
C CYS A 50 -6.06 8.98 -1.68
N ALA A 51 -6.06 9.99 -0.79
CA ALA A 51 -5.08 10.11 0.28
C ALA A 51 -5.21 9.02 1.35
N VAL A 52 -6.35 8.34 1.43
CA VAL A 52 -6.57 7.20 2.35
C VAL A 52 -5.61 6.03 2.03
N CYS A 53 -5.31 5.79 0.75
CA CYS A 53 -4.35 4.78 0.33
C CYS A 53 -3.01 5.39 -0.07
N HIS A 54 -3.05 6.56 -0.70
CA HIS A 54 -1.92 7.30 -1.25
C HIS A 54 -1.47 8.43 -0.33
N HIS A 55 -1.49 8.23 0.99
CA HIS A 55 -1.09 9.23 1.98
C HIS A 55 0.28 9.83 1.61
N HIS A 56 0.41 11.16 1.64
CA HIS A 56 1.58 11.92 1.16
C HIS A 56 1.85 11.94 -0.35
N THR A 57 1.18 11.12 -1.17
CA THR A 57 1.51 10.96 -2.60
C THR A 57 0.50 11.65 -3.51
N THR A 58 -0.75 11.18 -3.54
CA THR A 58 -1.83 11.80 -4.31
C THR A 58 -2.90 12.33 -3.35
N GLY A 59 -3.45 13.50 -3.65
CA GLY A 59 -4.54 14.11 -2.87
C GLY A 59 -4.19 15.46 -2.24
N THR A 60 -5.06 15.88 -1.32
CA THR A 60 -4.97 17.15 -0.59
C THR A 60 -3.82 17.16 0.42
N LEU A 61 -3.45 18.36 0.88
CA LEU A 61 -2.42 18.58 1.90
C LEU A 61 -2.66 17.71 3.14
N VAL A 62 -1.57 17.37 3.84
CA VAL A 62 -1.62 16.58 5.08
C VAL A 62 -2.50 17.32 6.10
N ASN A 63 -3.58 16.69 6.56
CA ASN A 63 -4.55 17.29 7.47
C ASN A 63 -4.34 16.91 8.95
N ASP A 64 -3.42 15.97 9.24
CA ASP A 64 -3.10 15.56 10.60
C ASP A 64 -2.35 16.70 11.35
N PRO A 65 -2.86 17.18 12.50
CA PRO A 65 -2.23 18.26 13.25
C PRO A 65 -0.78 18.00 13.67
N ASN A 66 -0.39 16.74 13.89
CA ASN A 66 0.99 16.37 14.23
C ASN A 66 1.92 16.56 13.02
N CYS A 67 1.42 16.25 11.83
CA CYS A 67 2.21 16.31 10.61
C CYS A 67 2.28 17.74 10.02
N ILE A 68 1.19 18.53 10.11
CA ILE A 68 1.13 19.91 9.59
C ILE A 68 2.22 20.81 10.18
N ARG A 69 2.63 20.55 11.43
CA ARG A 69 3.71 21.29 12.12
C ARG A 69 4.99 21.36 11.29
N CYS A 70 5.30 20.31 10.55
CA CYS A 70 6.46 20.25 9.64
C CYS A 70 6.06 20.35 8.17
N HIS A 71 4.85 19.91 7.80
CA HIS A 71 4.40 19.78 6.40
C HIS A 71 3.44 20.85 5.90
N LYS A 72 3.28 21.99 6.60
CA LYS A 72 2.32 23.06 6.26
C LYS A 72 2.33 23.50 4.79
N THR A 73 3.50 23.50 4.14
CA THR A 73 3.68 23.95 2.75
C THR A 73 4.26 22.87 1.85
N SER A 74 4.18 21.60 2.27
CA SER A 74 4.70 20.48 1.47
C SER A 74 3.77 20.16 0.30
N ASN A 75 4.34 19.96 -0.88
CA ASN A 75 3.59 19.48 -2.03
C ASN A 75 3.39 17.95 -1.95
N PRO A 76 2.31 17.40 -2.55
CA PRO A 76 2.16 15.97 -2.74
C PRO A 76 3.34 15.38 -3.53
N THR A 77 3.71 14.13 -3.24
CA THR A 77 4.78 13.45 -3.99
C THR A 77 4.26 12.69 -5.21
N LYS A 78 4.99 12.76 -6.32
CA LYS A 78 4.62 12.04 -7.56
C LYS A 78 4.73 10.51 -7.42
N THR A 79 5.35 9.99 -6.37
CA THR A 79 5.50 8.55 -6.15
C THR A 79 4.26 7.95 -5.50
N VAL A 80 3.47 7.18 -6.24
CA VAL A 80 2.28 6.50 -5.68
C VAL A 80 2.57 5.12 -5.07
N ALA A 81 3.79 4.59 -5.28
CA ALA A 81 4.15 3.25 -4.85
C ALA A 81 4.64 3.22 -3.40
N CYS A 82 3.97 2.45 -2.54
CA CYS A 82 4.32 2.32 -1.12
C CYS A 82 5.79 1.98 -0.91
N ARG A 83 6.36 1.11 -1.77
CA ARG A 83 7.75 0.63 -1.70
C ARG A 83 8.81 1.73 -1.80
N ASN A 84 8.46 2.89 -2.35
CA ASN A 84 9.40 3.99 -2.51
C ASN A 84 9.69 4.70 -1.19
N CYS A 85 8.81 4.54 -0.18
CA CYS A 85 9.04 5.02 1.18
C CYS A 85 9.16 3.86 2.19
N HIS A 86 8.34 2.81 2.03
CA HIS A 86 8.32 1.63 2.89
C HIS A 86 9.20 0.53 2.31
N LYS A 87 10.38 0.32 2.87
CA LYS A 87 11.34 -0.68 2.39
C LYS A 87 10.79 -2.10 2.56
N LYS A 88 11.02 -2.96 1.57
CA LYS A 88 10.68 -4.40 1.64
C LYS A 88 11.40 -5.08 2.80
N ASP A 89 12.68 -4.79 2.96
CA ASP A 89 13.53 -5.29 4.02
C ASP A 89 14.08 -4.11 4.84
N PRO A 90 13.31 -3.60 5.82
CA PRO A 90 13.72 -2.44 6.61
C PRO A 90 14.87 -2.74 7.58
N PHE A 91 15.25 -4.02 7.73
CA PHE A 91 16.30 -4.47 8.64
C PHE A 91 17.51 -5.06 7.92
N SER A 92 17.60 -4.88 6.59
CA SER A 92 18.81 -5.21 5.84
C SER A 92 19.97 -4.31 6.26
N VAL A 93 21.21 -4.78 6.09
CA VAL A 93 22.42 -4.00 6.39
C VAL A 93 22.42 -2.69 5.59
N GLU A 94 21.97 -2.73 4.34
CA GLU A 94 21.86 -1.58 3.45
C GLU A 94 20.82 -0.58 3.97
N ALA A 95 19.65 -1.06 4.37
CA ALA A 95 18.58 -0.21 4.91
C ALA A 95 18.98 0.45 6.24
N MET A 96 19.72 -0.27 7.09
CA MET A 96 20.26 0.27 8.34
C MET A 96 21.31 1.35 8.07
N LYS A 97 22.28 1.08 7.18
CA LYS A 97 23.30 2.05 6.78
C LYS A 97 22.69 3.31 6.14
N GLU A 98 21.65 3.16 5.30
CA GLU A 98 20.93 4.30 4.72
C GLU A 98 20.25 5.17 5.80
N ARG A 99 19.69 4.55 6.85
CA ARG A 99 19.12 5.29 7.99
C ARG A 99 20.19 6.00 8.82
N GLU A 100 21.31 5.33 9.09
CA GLU A 100 22.43 5.90 9.84
C GLU A 100 23.10 7.06 9.08
N ALA A 101 23.20 6.97 7.75
CA ALA A 101 23.74 8.01 6.90
C ALA A 101 22.90 9.31 6.89
N ASN A 102 21.64 9.26 7.34
CA ASN A 102 20.78 10.43 7.46
C ASN A 102 20.26 10.59 8.91
N PRO A 103 21.09 11.09 9.84
CA PRO A 103 20.71 11.25 11.24
C PRO A 103 19.58 12.27 11.44
N ASN A 104 19.32 13.13 10.46
CA ASN A 104 18.26 14.14 10.50
C ASN A 104 16.94 13.66 9.87
N ARG A 105 16.78 12.35 9.63
CA ARG A 105 15.52 11.77 9.13
C ARG A 105 14.47 11.74 10.24
N TYR A 106 13.41 12.52 10.09
CA TYR A 106 12.29 12.58 11.05
C TYR A 106 11.20 11.51 10.82
N HIS A 107 11.03 11.04 9.58
CA HIS A 107 10.14 9.90 9.28
C HIS A 107 10.87 8.58 9.57
N ASN A 108 11.20 8.34 10.85
CA ASN A 108 12.05 7.24 11.31
C ASN A 108 11.26 6.00 11.75
N ASP A 109 9.95 6.14 11.90
CA ASP A 109 8.94 5.18 12.35
C ASP A 109 8.13 4.58 11.19
N THR A 110 8.55 4.82 9.95
CA THR A 110 7.90 4.24 8.77
C THR A 110 8.00 2.71 8.81
N PRO A 111 6.88 1.97 8.84
CA PRO A 111 6.89 0.51 8.85
C PRO A 111 7.51 -0.03 7.56
N GLY A 112 8.01 -1.27 7.61
CA GLY A 112 8.37 -2.01 6.40
C GLY A 112 7.16 -2.23 5.49
N LEU A 113 7.40 -2.57 4.22
CA LEU A 113 6.38 -2.66 3.18
C LEU A 113 5.22 -3.60 3.54
N LYS A 114 5.52 -4.76 4.14
CA LYS A 114 4.50 -5.70 4.62
C LYS A 114 3.61 -5.08 5.72
N GLY A 115 4.21 -4.35 6.65
CA GLY A 115 3.49 -3.66 7.72
C GLY A 115 2.61 -2.55 7.18
N ALA A 116 3.13 -1.76 6.24
CA ALA A 116 2.40 -0.67 5.59
C ALA A 116 1.12 -1.17 4.89
N TYR A 117 1.22 -2.24 4.09
CA TYR A 117 0.04 -2.83 3.44
C TYR A 117 -0.99 -3.32 4.46
N HIS A 118 -0.57 -4.09 5.47
CA HIS A 118 -1.50 -4.62 6.46
C HIS A 118 -2.16 -3.53 7.30
N GLN A 119 -1.43 -2.48 7.70
CA GLN A 119 -1.99 -1.38 8.47
C GLN A 119 -2.99 -0.57 7.63
N SER A 120 -2.67 -0.26 6.37
CA SER A 120 -3.59 0.47 5.49
C SER A 120 -4.86 -0.33 5.20
N CYS A 121 -4.71 -1.56 4.69
CA CYS A 121 -5.86 -2.37 4.26
C CYS A 121 -6.70 -2.85 5.45
N LEU A 122 -6.09 -3.52 6.44
CA LEU A 122 -6.83 -4.06 7.58
C LEU A 122 -7.33 -2.95 8.51
N GLY A 123 -6.63 -1.82 8.59
CA GLY A 123 -7.05 -0.68 9.40
C GLY A 123 -8.39 -0.11 8.93
N CYS A 124 -8.54 0.10 7.62
CA CYS A 124 -9.79 0.54 7.02
C CYS A 124 -10.87 -0.56 7.09
N HIS A 125 -10.54 -1.80 6.71
CA HIS A 125 -11.50 -2.90 6.72
C HIS A 125 -12.08 -3.16 8.11
N LYS A 126 -11.30 -3.06 9.18
CA LYS A 126 -11.83 -3.17 10.55
C LYS A 126 -12.87 -2.11 10.88
N LYS A 127 -12.69 -0.88 10.38
CA LYS A 127 -13.61 0.25 10.62
C LYS A 127 -14.86 0.17 9.76
N MET A 128 -14.75 -0.41 8.56
CA MET A 128 -15.83 -0.49 7.57
C MET A 128 -16.43 -1.90 7.44
N ASN A 129 -16.13 -2.81 8.37
CA ASN A 129 -16.54 -4.21 8.31
C ASN A 129 -16.16 -4.93 7.00
N GLY A 130 -15.03 -4.57 6.42
CA GLY A 130 -14.41 -5.24 5.27
C GLY A 130 -13.68 -6.54 5.63
N PRO A 131 -13.10 -7.24 4.65
CA PRO A 131 -12.44 -8.52 4.88
C PRO A 131 -11.16 -8.38 5.71
N THR A 132 -10.99 -9.23 6.72
CA THR A 132 -9.83 -9.22 7.62
C THR A 132 -9.13 -10.58 7.74
N GLY A 133 -9.66 -11.62 7.09
CA GLY A 133 -9.07 -12.94 7.06
C GLY A 133 -7.80 -12.98 6.21
N CYS A 134 -6.83 -13.78 6.62
CA CYS A 134 -5.52 -13.88 5.95
C CYS A 134 -5.63 -14.25 4.46
N GLN A 135 -6.67 -14.99 4.10
CA GLN A 135 -6.88 -15.51 2.74
C GLN A 135 -7.94 -14.76 1.93
N ASP A 136 -8.47 -13.66 2.47
CA ASP A 136 -9.47 -12.83 1.80
C ASP A 136 -8.83 -11.92 0.76
N CYS A 137 -7.59 -11.50 1.00
CA CYS A 137 -6.83 -10.61 0.11
C CYS A 137 -5.80 -11.36 -0.75
N HIS A 138 -5.13 -12.36 -0.18
CA HIS A 138 -4.08 -13.14 -0.85
C HIS A 138 -4.15 -14.61 -0.44
N LYS A 139 -4.09 -15.54 -1.40
CA LYS A 139 -4.14 -16.97 -1.10
C LYS A 139 -2.80 -17.47 -0.59
N ARG A 140 -2.83 -18.37 0.40
CA ARG A 140 -1.62 -18.99 0.92
C ARG A 140 -1.06 -19.99 -0.10
N LYS A 141 0.27 -20.10 -0.17
CA LYS A 141 0.96 -21.13 -0.95
C LYS A 141 1.28 -22.33 -0.04
N ALA A 142 1.71 -23.45 -0.63
CA ALA A 142 2.08 -24.65 0.12
C ALA A 142 3.18 -24.37 1.17
N GLU A 143 4.15 -23.52 0.85
CA GLU A 143 5.20 -23.11 1.78
C GLU A 143 4.64 -22.33 2.98
N GLY A 144 3.62 -21.51 2.74
CA GLY A 144 2.89 -20.84 3.81
C GLY A 144 2.12 -21.83 4.66
N ASP A 145 1.43 -22.79 4.05
CA ASP A 145 0.69 -23.81 4.81
C ASP A 145 1.61 -24.65 5.68
N ALA A 146 2.79 -25.02 5.17
CA ALA A 146 3.84 -25.68 5.94
C ALA A 146 4.32 -24.81 7.11
N MET A 147 4.64 -23.53 6.86
CA MET A 147 5.14 -22.62 7.91
C MET A 147 4.12 -22.39 9.03
N PHE A 148 2.83 -22.37 8.72
CA PHE A 148 1.77 -22.10 9.68
C PHE A 148 1.07 -23.37 10.22
N ASN A 149 1.54 -24.56 9.86
CA ASN A 149 0.91 -25.85 10.19
C ASN A 149 -0.59 -25.84 9.84
N ALA A 150 -0.89 -25.61 8.57
CA ALA A 150 -2.25 -25.45 8.07
C ALA A 150 -2.46 -26.23 6.75
N GLY A 151 -3.70 -26.27 6.27
CA GLY A 151 -4.04 -27.08 5.10
C GLY A 151 -3.70 -28.55 5.35
N GLU A 152 -2.90 -29.14 4.47
CA GLU A 152 -2.41 -30.52 4.60
C GLU A 152 -1.43 -30.71 5.77
N PHE A 153 -0.82 -29.62 6.27
CA PHE A 153 0.11 -29.62 7.41
C PHE A 153 -0.59 -29.34 8.74
N ALA A 154 -1.94 -29.26 8.77
CA ALA A 154 -2.69 -29.01 9.99
C ALA A 154 -2.47 -30.15 11.02
N PRO A 155 -2.28 -29.83 12.31
CA PRO A 155 -2.14 -30.85 13.33
C PRO A 155 -3.42 -31.70 13.37
N LYS A 156 -3.25 -33.02 13.29
CA LYS A 156 -4.37 -33.95 13.44
C LYS A 156 -4.97 -33.74 14.82
N LYS A 157 -6.29 -33.54 14.89
CA LYS A 157 -7.01 -33.46 16.17
C LYS A 157 -6.63 -34.68 17.01
N PRO A 158 -6.12 -34.52 18.25
CA PRO A 158 -6.02 -35.66 19.14
C PRO A 158 -7.43 -36.23 19.34
N ALA A 159 -7.55 -37.57 19.36
CA ALA A 159 -8.79 -38.24 19.73
C ALA A 159 -9.16 -37.76 21.14
N GLY A 160 -10.18 -36.91 21.25
CA GLY A 160 -10.48 -36.19 22.48
C GLY A 160 -10.89 -37.13 23.61
N LYS A 161 -10.21 -37.06 24.75
CA LYS A 161 -10.88 -37.26 26.04
C LYS A 161 -11.59 -35.94 26.34
N GLY A 162 -12.91 -35.97 26.40
CA GLY A 162 -13.75 -34.81 26.67
C GLY A 162 -13.32 -34.15 27.98
N HIS A 163 -13.08 -32.84 27.93
CA HIS A 163 -12.94 -32.06 29.15
C HIS A 163 -14.34 -31.61 29.55
N GLY A 164 -14.87 -32.22 30.61
CA GLY A 164 -16.14 -31.83 31.23
C GLY A 164 -16.01 -30.42 31.79
N GLY A 165 -16.86 -29.52 31.29
CA GLY A 165 -16.99 -28.17 31.84
C GLY A 165 -17.68 -28.19 33.21
N HIS A 166 -17.27 -27.24 34.05
CA HIS A 166 -18.04 -26.75 35.19
C HIS A 166 -18.73 -25.44 34.79
#